data_AF-A0A397C8A0-F1
#
_entry.id   AF-A0A397C8A0-F1
#
_cell.length_a   1.000
_cell.length_b   1.000
_cell.length_c   1.000
_cell.angle_alpha   90.00
_cell.angle_beta   90.00
_cell.angle_gamma   90.00
#
_symmetry.space_group_name_H-M   'P 1'
#
loop_
_entity.id
_entity.type
_entity.pdbx_description
1 polymer ?
#
loop_
_entity_poly.entity_id
_entity_poly.type
_entity_poly.pdbx_seq_one_letter_code
_entity_poly.pdbx_strand_id
1 'polypeptide(L)'
;LRKSVDRRPCVEVLPAVLHDHIEEASVILVDNFDSHVSEASYKIINEELGSHLCPLPPNSTSMCQPLDVSVMAPFKRYLRELWLFEDIITGEDEDPFSLTARQKRLALIKRAVAAGEMVSTDAIRGSFEKALPQEPMD
;
A
#
# COMPACT_ATOMS: atom_id res chain seq x y z
N LEU A 1 19.74 2.58 -6.22
CA LEU A 1 18.75 3.27 -7.09
C LEU A 1 17.39 3.28 -6.39
N ARG A 2 17.03 4.35 -5.67
CA ARG A 2 15.62 4.64 -5.37
C ARG A 2 15.08 5.32 -6.64
N LYS A 3 14.27 4.62 -7.44
CA LYS A 3 13.42 5.33 -8.39
C LYS A 3 12.39 6.05 -7.53
N SER A 4 12.43 7.38 -7.50
CA SER A 4 11.38 8.18 -6.89
C SER A 4 10.07 7.83 -7.59
N VAL A 5 9.03 7.52 -6.82
CA VAL A 5 7.66 7.57 -7.34
C VAL A 5 7.47 9.00 -7.85
N ASP A 6 7.07 9.14 -9.12
CA ASP A 6 6.77 10.43 -9.74
C ASP A 6 5.68 11.15 -8.92
N ARG A 7 5.53 12.47 -9.04
CA ARG A 7 4.44 13.23 -8.38
C ARG A 7 3.10 13.06 -9.09
N ARG A 8 3.12 12.81 -10.40
CA ARG A 8 1.93 12.60 -11.26
C ARG A 8 1.01 11.41 -10.89
N PRO A 9 1.50 10.26 -10.41
CA PRO A 9 0.68 9.11 -10.09
C PRO A 9 -0.36 9.39 -9.01
N CYS A 10 -0.10 10.24 -8.02
CA CYS A 10 -1.06 10.36 -6.92
C CYS A 10 -2.36 11.04 -7.37
N VAL A 11 -2.25 12.10 -8.17
CA VAL A 11 -3.39 12.85 -8.71
C VAL A 11 -4.22 12.01 -9.71
N GLU A 12 -3.58 11.11 -10.46
CA GLU A 12 -4.28 10.23 -11.41
C GLU A 12 -4.81 8.93 -10.76
N VAL A 13 -4.07 8.37 -9.81
CA VAL A 13 -4.36 7.06 -9.20
C VAL A 13 -5.34 7.20 -8.05
N LEU A 14 -5.30 8.28 -7.24
CA LEU A 14 -6.21 8.46 -6.11
C LEU A 14 -7.69 8.44 -6.55
N PRO A 15 -8.15 9.24 -7.53
CA PRO A 15 -9.54 9.14 -8.00
C PRO A 15 -9.83 7.76 -8.59
N ALA A 16 -8.95 7.23 -9.44
CA ALA A 16 -9.18 5.96 -10.15
C ALA A 16 -9.31 4.75 -9.22
N VAL A 17 -8.63 4.77 -8.06
CA VAL A 17 -8.66 3.65 -7.10
C VAL A 17 -9.68 3.89 -6.00
N LEU A 18 -9.84 5.12 -5.53
CA LEU A 18 -10.64 5.42 -4.35
C LEU A 18 -12.11 5.68 -4.67
N HIS A 19 -12.45 6.23 -5.84
CA HIS A 19 -13.81 6.66 -6.16
C HIS A 19 -14.88 5.60 -5.88
N ASP A 20 -14.62 4.35 -6.23
CA ASP A 20 -15.58 3.25 -6.05
C ASP A 20 -15.49 2.57 -4.66
N HIS A 21 -14.54 2.98 -3.82
CA HIS A 21 -14.21 2.32 -2.55
C HIS A 21 -14.31 3.23 -1.31
N ILE A 22 -14.56 4.53 -1.49
CA ILE A 22 -14.75 5.46 -0.38
C ILE A 22 -16.17 6.01 -0.38
N GLU A 23 -16.73 6.16 0.80
CA GLU A 23 -18.01 6.83 1.01
C GLU A 23 -17.77 8.32 1.28
N GLU A 24 -18.72 9.19 0.93
CA GLU A 24 -18.66 10.60 1.34
C GLU A 24 -18.47 10.74 2.86
N ALA A 25 -17.77 11.78 3.29
CA ALA A 25 -17.33 12.00 4.67
C ALA A 25 -16.35 10.95 5.25
N SER A 26 -15.70 10.14 4.41
CA SER A 26 -14.58 9.28 4.82
C SER A 26 -13.33 10.10 5.18
N VAL A 27 -12.46 9.55 6.04
CA VAL A 27 -11.14 10.12 6.35
C VAL A 27 -10.05 9.28 5.68
N ILE A 28 -9.21 9.93 4.87
CA ILE A 28 -8.09 9.31 4.18
C ILE A 28 -6.79 9.69 4.89
N LEU A 29 -6.22 8.73 5.61
CA LEU A 29 -4.94 8.89 6.30
C LEU A 29 -3.79 8.65 5.33
N VAL A 30 -2.89 9.63 5.20
CA VAL A 30 -1.72 9.56 4.30
C VAL A 30 -0.43 9.95 5.03
N ASP A 31 0.70 9.40 4.58
CA ASP A 31 2.00 9.93 5.00
C ASP A 31 2.26 11.31 4.39
N ASN A 32 3.30 11.97 4.88
CA ASN A 32 3.64 13.33 4.46
C ASN A 32 4.45 13.38 3.14
N PHE A 33 4.25 12.40 2.25
CA PHE A 33 4.90 12.40 0.94
C PHE A 33 4.37 13.57 0.10
N ASP A 34 5.25 14.38 -0.50
CA ASP A 34 4.89 15.63 -1.19
C ASP A 34 3.70 15.50 -2.16
N SER A 35 3.58 14.37 -2.87
CA SER A 35 2.47 14.16 -3.80
C SER A 35 1.15 13.82 -3.11
N HIS A 36 1.19 13.24 -1.92
CA HIS A 36 -0.01 12.91 -1.13
C HIS A 36 -0.61 14.19 -0.52
N VAL A 37 0.24 15.10 -0.04
CA VAL A 37 -0.18 16.37 0.61
C VAL A 37 -0.17 17.57 -0.33
N SER A 38 -0.23 17.32 -1.64
CA SER A 38 -0.28 18.39 -2.64
C SER A 38 -1.64 19.09 -2.67
N GLU A 39 -1.68 20.36 -3.11
CA GLU A 39 -2.92 21.12 -3.30
C GLU A 39 -3.92 20.36 -4.20
N ALA A 40 -3.43 19.70 -5.25
CA ALA A 40 -4.26 18.89 -6.14
C ALA A 40 -4.90 17.70 -5.42
N SER A 41 -4.16 17.03 -4.53
CA SER A 41 -4.68 15.90 -3.74
C SER A 41 -5.75 16.37 -2.76
N TYR A 42 -5.55 17.50 -2.08
CA TYR A 42 -6.57 18.10 -1.21
C TYR A 42 -7.84 18.44 -1.99
N LYS A 43 -7.70 19.05 -3.17
CA LYS A 43 -8.85 19.38 -4.02
C LYS A 43 -9.66 18.13 -4.40
N ILE A 44 -8.99 17.09 -4.89
CA ILE A 44 -9.64 15.85 -5.31
C ILE A 44 -10.37 15.20 -4.12
N ILE A 45 -9.67 15.00 -2.99
CA ILE A 45 -10.27 14.28 -1.87
C ILE A 45 -11.37 15.10 -1.19
N ASN A 46 -11.13 16.39 -0.96
CA ASN A 46 -12.06 17.22 -0.18
C ASN A 46 -13.20 17.80 -1.00
N GLU A 47 -12.94 18.25 -2.23
CA GLU A 47 -13.95 18.94 -3.05
C GLU A 47 -14.67 17.97 -3.99
N GLU A 48 -13.94 17.04 -4.63
CA GLU A 48 -14.53 16.15 -5.65
C GLU A 48 -15.12 14.87 -5.05
N LEU A 49 -14.44 14.27 -4.05
CA LEU A 49 -14.87 13.03 -3.39
C LEU A 49 -15.59 13.25 -2.05
N GLY A 50 -15.78 14.51 -1.63
CA GLY A 50 -16.50 14.86 -0.39
C GLY A 50 -15.93 14.22 0.88
N SER A 51 -14.64 13.90 0.90
CA SER A 51 -13.95 13.20 1.98
C SER A 51 -12.89 14.10 2.64
N HIS A 52 -12.18 13.63 3.67
CA HIS A 52 -11.16 14.43 4.34
C HIS A 52 -9.77 13.81 4.20
N LEU A 53 -8.86 14.52 3.55
CA LEU A 53 -7.45 14.14 3.51
C LEU A 53 -6.75 14.54 4.81
N CYS A 54 -6.21 13.56 5.54
CA CYS A 54 -5.56 13.76 6.83
C CYS A 54 -4.10 13.26 6.79
N PRO A 55 -3.11 14.18 6.75
CA PRO A 55 -1.71 13.80 6.81
C PRO A 55 -1.31 13.41 8.24
N LEU A 56 -0.46 12.39 8.35
CA LEU A 56 0.17 12.02 9.62
C LEU A 56 1.13 13.10 10.11
N PRO A 57 1.35 13.21 11.44
CA PRO A 57 2.39 14.08 11.98
C PRO A 57 3.75 13.82 11.32
N PRO A 58 4.59 14.84 11.10
CA PRO A 58 5.91 14.65 10.48
C PRO A 58 6.74 13.60 11.22
N ASN A 59 7.43 12.74 10.45
CA ASN A 59 8.29 11.66 10.95
C ASN A 59 7.59 10.59 11.81
N SER A 60 6.26 10.47 11.72
CA SER A 60 5.49 9.52 12.52
C SER A 60 5.03 8.27 11.74
N THR A 61 5.32 8.16 10.44
CA THR A 61 4.88 7.06 9.57
C THR A 61 5.07 5.67 10.20
N SER A 62 6.24 5.36 10.72
CA SER A 62 6.54 4.05 11.31
C SER A 62 5.75 3.74 12.60
N MET A 63 5.16 4.76 13.23
CA MET A 63 4.44 4.67 14.50
C MET A 63 2.93 4.85 14.34
N CYS A 64 2.50 5.67 13.38
CA CYS A 64 1.13 6.14 13.25
C CYS A 64 0.47 5.73 11.94
N GLN A 65 1.20 5.14 10.98
CA GLN A 65 0.58 4.63 9.75
C GLN A 65 0.19 3.16 9.93
N PRO A 66 -1.11 2.81 9.88
CA PRO A 66 -1.56 1.43 10.08
C PRO A 66 -0.87 0.43 9.15
N LEU A 67 -0.64 0.85 7.90
CA LEU A 67 0.05 0.07 6.88
C LEU A 67 1.48 -0.34 7.32
N ASP A 68 2.25 0.60 7.85
CA ASP A 68 3.64 0.34 8.27
C ASP A 68 3.73 -0.31 9.64
N VAL A 69 2.87 0.09 10.58
CA VAL A 69 2.89 -0.40 11.97
C VAL A 69 2.61 -1.90 12.04
N SER A 70 1.68 -2.42 11.22
CA SER A 70 1.30 -3.83 11.38
C SER A 70 0.79 -4.58 10.16
N VAL A 71 0.43 -3.93 9.05
CA VAL A 71 0.03 -4.66 7.82
C VAL A 71 1.26 -5.12 7.03
N MET A 72 2.33 -4.32 7.00
CA MET A 72 3.52 -4.64 6.21
C MET A 72 4.28 -5.88 6.68
N ALA A 73 4.31 -6.15 7.98
CA ALA A 73 4.98 -7.33 8.51
C ALA A 73 4.35 -8.66 8.02
N PRO A 74 3.03 -8.93 8.20
CA PRO A 74 2.39 -10.13 7.69
C PRO A 74 2.41 -10.18 6.16
N PHE A 75 2.21 -9.06 5.47
CA PHE A 75 2.30 -9.01 4.01
C PHE A 75 3.68 -9.48 3.49
N LYS A 76 4.77 -8.96 4.07
CA LYS A 76 6.15 -9.38 3.72
C LYS A 76 6.42 -10.84 4.09
N ARG A 77 5.79 -11.37 5.14
CA ARG A 77 5.86 -12.80 5.51
C ARG A 77 5.22 -13.66 4.42
N TYR A 78 3.98 -13.35 4.03
CA TYR A 78 3.26 -14.09 3.00
C TYR A 78 3.91 -14.00 1.62
N LEU A 79 4.49 -12.84 1.27
CA LEU A 79 5.30 -12.72 0.06
C LEU A 79 6.47 -13.71 0.02
N ARG A 80 7.16 -13.92 1.16
CA ARG A 80 8.27 -14.87 1.25
C ARG A 80 7.78 -16.31 1.24
N GLU A 81 6.70 -16.59 1.96
CA GLU A 81 6.08 -17.91 2.03
C GLU A 81 5.62 -18.36 0.64
N LEU A 82 4.84 -17.54 -0.06
CA LEU A 82 4.38 -17.85 -1.42
C LEU A 82 5.54 -17.99 -2.41
N TRP A 83 6.63 -17.22 -2.24
CA TRP A 83 7.80 -17.35 -3.11
C TRP A 83 8.51 -18.70 -2.93
N LEU A 84 8.51 -19.26 -1.71
CA LEU A 84 9.11 -20.57 -1.44
C LEU A 84 8.30 -21.74 -2.06
N PHE A 85 6.98 -21.57 -2.18
CA PHE A 85 6.08 -22.58 -2.73
C PHE A 85 5.69 -22.32 -4.19
N GLU A 86 6.23 -21.27 -4.81
CA GLU A 86 5.93 -20.94 -6.20
C GLU A 86 6.62 -21.93 -7.13
N ASP A 87 5.85 -22.48 -8.08
CA ASP A 87 6.41 -23.34 -9.12
C ASP A 87 7.47 -22.60 -9.94
N ILE A 88 8.48 -23.36 -10.39
CA ILE A 88 9.51 -22.82 -11.28
C ILE A 88 8.83 -22.37 -12.57
N ILE A 89 8.93 -21.07 -12.83
CA ILE A 89 8.43 -20.50 -14.08
C ILE A 89 9.40 -20.91 -15.19
N THR A 90 8.92 -21.67 -16.17
CA THR A 90 9.69 -21.99 -17.37
C THR A 90 9.62 -20.83 -18.36
N GLY A 91 10.76 -20.49 -18.96
CA GLY A 91 10.86 -19.49 -20.03
C GLY A 91 10.15 -19.93 -21.32
N GLU A 92 10.08 -19.02 -22.30
CA GLU A 92 9.64 -19.39 -23.66
C GLU A 92 10.64 -20.32 -24.34
N ASP A 93 11.92 -20.12 -24.06
CA ASP A 93 12.98 -21.09 -24.27
C ASP A 93 13.00 -22.00 -23.03
N GLU A 94 13.02 -23.33 -23.17
CA GLU A 94 12.92 -24.33 -22.09
C GLU A 94 13.98 -24.22 -20.95
N ASP A 95 14.80 -23.16 -20.93
CA ASP A 95 15.68 -22.76 -19.85
C ASP A 95 14.93 -21.96 -18.76
N PRO A 96 14.72 -22.53 -17.55
CA PRO A 96 14.06 -21.85 -16.44
C PRO A 96 14.82 -20.63 -15.89
N PHE A 97 16.11 -20.48 -16.23
CA PHE A 97 16.93 -19.36 -15.80
C PHE A 97 16.88 -18.16 -16.77
N SER A 98 16.22 -18.32 -17.92
CA SER A 98 16.12 -17.32 -18.99
C SER A 98 14.93 -16.35 -18.87
N LEU A 99 14.27 -16.27 -17.71
CA LEU A 99 13.05 -15.48 -17.54
C LEU A 99 13.19 -14.01 -17.93
N THR A 100 12.26 -13.55 -18.78
CA THR A 100 12.15 -12.15 -19.21
C THR A 100 11.77 -11.25 -18.04
N ALA A 101 12.10 -9.96 -18.14
CA ALA A 101 11.67 -8.95 -17.15
C ALA A 101 10.14 -8.86 -17.01
N ARG A 102 9.40 -9.16 -18.09
CA ARG A 102 7.93 -9.19 -18.09
C ARG A 102 7.40 -10.35 -17.25
N GLN A 103 7.94 -11.56 -17.44
CA GLN A 103 7.55 -12.75 -16.66
C GLN A 103 7.85 -12.56 -15.17
N LYS A 104 9.07 -12.09 -14.83
CA LYS A 104 9.46 -11.79 -13.44
C LYS A 104 8.51 -10.79 -12.78
N ARG A 105 8.13 -9.73 -13.51
CA ARG A 105 7.20 -8.72 -13.01
C ARG A 105 5.80 -9.28 -12.80
N LEU A 106 5.29 -10.07 -13.75
CA LEU A 106 3.96 -10.67 -13.64
C LEU A 106 3.87 -11.64 -12.46
N ALA A 107 4.90 -12.47 -12.26
CA ALA A 107 4.98 -13.37 -11.12
C ALA A 107 4.98 -12.61 -9.79
N LEU A 108 5.78 -11.55 -9.69
CA LEU A 108 5.82 -10.71 -8.50
C LEU A 108 4.46 -10.03 -8.22
N ILE A 109 3.78 -9.52 -9.25
CA ILE A 109 2.46 -8.89 -9.10
C ILE A 109 1.43 -9.91 -8.61
N LYS A 110 1.35 -11.09 -9.25
CA LYS A 110 0.42 -12.16 -8.83
C LYS A 110 0.66 -12.57 -7.38
N ARG A 111 1.94 -12.72 -7.00
CA ARG A 111 2.32 -13.05 -5.63
C ARG A 111 1.96 -11.95 -4.64
N ALA A 112 2.15 -10.68 -5.01
CA ALA A 112 1.76 -9.56 -4.16
C ALA A 112 0.25 -9.48 -3.96
N VAL A 113 -0.55 -9.77 -5.00
CA VAL A 113 -2.02 -9.85 -4.86
C VAL A 113 -2.40 -10.97 -3.89
N ALA A 114 -1.90 -12.19 -4.11
CA ALA A 114 -2.18 -13.33 -3.23
C ALA A 114 -1.72 -13.09 -1.78
N ALA A 115 -0.53 -12.50 -1.58
CA ALA A 115 -0.03 -12.14 -0.25
C ALA A 115 -0.91 -11.08 0.43
N GLY A 116 -1.48 -10.15 -0.34
CA GLY A 116 -2.42 -9.15 0.16
C GLY A 116 -3.73 -9.79 0.63
N GLU A 117 -4.29 -10.72 -0.15
CA GLU A 117 -5.52 -11.45 0.19
C GLU A 117 -5.39 -12.33 1.46
N MET A 118 -4.17 -12.77 1.78
CA MET A 118 -3.88 -13.52 3.01
C MET A 118 -3.83 -12.64 4.28
N VAL A 119 -3.76 -11.31 4.15
CA VAL A 119 -3.84 -10.42 5.30
C VAL A 119 -5.31 -10.33 5.74
N SER A 120 -5.61 -10.83 6.95
CA SER A 120 -6.99 -10.85 7.44
C SER A 120 -7.55 -9.45 7.67
N THR A 121 -8.86 -9.30 7.49
CA THR A 121 -9.59 -8.06 7.81
C THR A 121 -9.43 -7.66 9.27
N ASP A 122 -9.33 -8.62 10.19
CA ASP A 122 -9.06 -8.36 11.61
C ASP A 122 -7.63 -7.82 11.84
N ALA A 123 -6.64 -8.30 11.09
CA ALA A 123 -5.29 -7.74 11.13
C ALA A 123 -5.27 -6.30 10.60
N ILE A 124 -6.04 -6.02 9.55
CA ILE A 124 -6.21 -4.66 9.03
C ILE A 124 -6.92 -3.79 10.06
N ARG A 125 -8.03 -4.23 10.67
CA ARG A 125 -8.75 -3.45 11.68
C ARG A 125 -7.87 -3.15 12.90
N GLY A 126 -7.23 -4.19 13.45
CA GLY A 126 -6.31 -4.03 14.58
C GLY A 126 -5.08 -3.19 14.25
N SER A 127 -4.76 -2.96 12.97
CA SER A 127 -3.68 -2.04 12.58
C SER A 127 -3.99 -0.58 12.89
N PHE A 128 -5.25 -0.18 12.81
CA PHE A 128 -5.67 1.18 13.16
C PHE A 128 -5.56 1.42 14.66
N GLU A 129 -5.99 0.44 15.48
CA GLU A 129 -5.86 0.53 16.94
C GLU A 129 -4.40 0.63 17.38
N LYS A 130 -3.51 -0.16 16.77
CA LYS A 130 -2.07 -0.13 17.05
C LYS A 130 -1.38 1.17 16.62
N ALA A 131 -1.93 1.86 15.63
CA ALA A 131 -1.41 3.11 15.13
C ALA A 131 -1.80 4.32 16.00
N LEU A 132 -2.71 4.11 16.97
CA LEU A 132 -3.07 5.15 17.92
C LEU A 132 -1.94 5.36 18.94
N PRO A 133 -1.63 6.62 19.31
CA PRO A 133 -0.73 6.91 20.42
C PRO A 133 -1.20 6.20 21.68
N GLN A 134 -0.33 5.40 22.29
CA GLN A 134 -0.59 4.81 23.60
C GLN A 134 -0.23 5.84 24.66
N GLU A 135 -1.13 6.12 25.60
CA GLU A 135 -0.77 6.90 26.79
C GLU A 135 0.31 6.12 27.58
N PRO A 136 1.30 6.81 28.16
CA PRO A 136 2.26 6.15 29.03
C PRO A 136 1.51 5.52 30.20
N MET A 137 1.73 4.22 30.42
CA MET A 137 1.28 3.54 31.65
C MET A 137 2.06 4.14 32.82
N ASP A 138 1.34 4.82 33.71
CA ASP A 138 1.86 5.38 34.97
C ASP A 138 2.51 4.31 35.88
#